data_AF-A0A3M1KYS5-F1
#
_entry.id   AF-A0A3M1KYS5-F1
#
_cell.length_a   1.000
_cell.length_b   1.000
_cell.length_c   1.000
_cell.angle_alpha   90.00
_cell.angle_beta   90.00
_cell.angle_gamma   90.00
#
_symmetry.space_group_name_H-M   'P 1'
#
loop_
_entity.id
_entity.type
_entity.pdbx_description
1 polymer ?
#
loop_
_entity_poly.entity_id
_entity_poly.type
_entity_poly.pdbx_seq_one_letter_code
_entity_poly.pdbx_strand_id
1 'polypeptide(L)'
;MNATEEFKAKIKAGDVFDALAIAMSEAVDLTITTSITPEKADSPAQFLRTRINLIEGKIENELSQNLMQNPAAQDLRKFHMEQVLEGQEIILKHLEGLQKMLAVFNSNMPRQSLDAKDSTYPNLPPS
;
A
#
# COMPACT_ATOMS: atom_id res chain seq x y z
N MET A 1 2.95 6.99 17.16
CA MET A 1 3.57 6.05 16.21
C MET A 1 2.72 6.05 14.96
N ASN A 2 3.34 6.16 13.78
CA ASN A 2 2.62 5.99 12.52
C ASN A 2 2.65 4.50 12.09
N ALA A 3 1.76 4.08 11.18
CA ALA A 3 1.66 2.68 10.79
C ALA A 3 2.95 2.13 10.18
N THR A 4 3.79 2.98 9.58
CA THR A 4 5.10 2.58 9.05
C THR A 4 6.07 2.17 10.18
N GLU A 5 6.08 2.88 11.30
CA GLU A 5 6.87 2.54 12.48
C GLU A 5 6.38 1.23 13.11
N GLU A 6 5.06 1.05 13.18
CA GLU A 6 4.42 -0.14 13.74
C GLU A 6 4.63 -1.37 12.87
N PHE A 7 4.53 -1.22 11.54
CA PHE A 7 4.91 -2.23 10.55
C PHE A 7 6.36 -2.68 10.74
N LYS A 8 7.31 -1.74 10.81
CA LYS A 8 8.74 -2.05 11.00
C LYS A 8 9.00 -2.77 12.32
N ALA A 9 8.29 -2.38 13.39
CA ALA A 9 8.39 -3.03 14.69
C ALA A 9 7.88 -4.48 14.63
N LYS A 10 6.72 -4.70 14.01
CA LYS A 10 6.10 -6.03 13.86
C LYS A 10 6.92 -6.98 12.98
N ILE A 11 7.50 -6.48 11.89
CA ILE A 11 8.46 -7.25 11.08
C ILE A 11 9.69 -7.64 11.92
N LYS A 12 10.27 -6.72 12.70
CA LYS A 12 11.43 -7.01 13.57
C LYS A 12 11.11 -8.01 14.68
N ALA A 13 9.86 -8.01 15.17
CA ALA A 13 9.39 -8.94 16.19
C ALA A 13 9.07 -10.34 15.65
N GLY A 14 9.05 -10.53 14.33
CA GLY A 14 8.58 -11.77 13.70
C GLY A 14 7.06 -11.90 13.62
N ASP A 15 6.32 -10.86 14.03
CA ASP A 15 4.86 -10.77 13.98
C ASP A 15 4.39 -10.39 12.57
N VAL A 16 4.71 -11.23 11.58
CA VAL A 16 4.55 -10.88 10.17
C VAL A 16 3.08 -10.75 9.74
N PHE A 17 2.17 -11.50 10.36
CA PHE A 17 0.73 -11.37 10.10
C PHE A 17 0.17 -10.03 10.58
N ASP A 18 0.57 -9.57 11.76
CA ASP A 18 0.15 -8.27 12.28
C ASP A 18 0.74 -7.13 11.44
N ALA A 19 2.02 -7.25 11.04
CA ALA A 19 2.65 -6.30 10.13
C ALA A 19 1.89 -6.21 8.80
N LEU A 20 1.51 -7.36 8.23
CA LEU A 20 0.77 -7.41 6.97
C LEU A 20 -0.65 -6.87 7.12
N ALA A 21 -1.35 -7.17 8.22
CA ALA A 21 -2.66 -6.62 8.51
C ALA A 21 -2.61 -5.08 8.61
N ILE A 22 -1.59 -4.53 9.28
CA ILE A 22 -1.35 -3.09 9.36
C ILE A 22 -1.12 -2.51 7.96
N ALA A 23 -0.21 -3.11 7.17
CA ALA A 23 0.11 -2.65 5.82
C ALA A 23 -1.08 -2.71 4.84
N MET A 24 -1.97 -3.70 5.00
CA MET A 24 -3.20 -3.82 4.21
C MET A 24 -4.35 -2.94 4.72
N SER A 25 -4.34 -2.58 6.01
CA SER A 25 -5.35 -1.70 6.62
C SER A 25 -5.16 -0.24 6.25
N GLU A 26 -3.93 0.17 5.93
CA GLU A 26 -3.70 1.46 5.30
C GLU A 26 -4.08 1.37 3.81
N ALA A 27 -4.96 2.28 3.37
CA ALA A 27 -5.23 2.42 1.95
C ALA A 27 -3.91 2.73 1.23
N VAL A 28 -3.55 1.90 0.25
CA VAL A 28 -2.38 2.18 -0.59
C VAL A 28 -2.75 3.34 -1.51
N ASP A 29 -2.44 4.54 -1.03
CA ASP A 29 -2.66 5.81 -1.71
C ASP A 29 -1.32 6.27 -2.31
N LEU A 30 -1.29 6.44 -3.63
CA LEU A 30 -0.18 7.06 -4.33
C LEU A 30 -0.56 8.48 -4.72
N THR A 31 0.11 9.46 -4.11
CA THR A 31 0.01 10.86 -4.54
C THR A 31 1.32 11.28 -5.20
N ILE A 32 1.24 11.64 -6.48
CA ILE A 32 2.35 12.19 -7.25
C ILE A 32 2.02 13.65 -7.54
N THR A 33 2.92 14.55 -7.18
CA THR A 33 2.81 15.97 -7.50
C THR A 33 4.05 16.40 -8.26
N THR A 34 3.84 16.90 -9.48
CA THR A 34 4.88 17.51 -10.30
C THR A 34 4.62 18.99 -10.38
N SER A 35 5.59 19.82 -10.02
CA SER A 35 5.41 21.27 -9.97
C SER A 35 6.57 22.01 -10.64
N ILE A 36 6.27 23.22 -11.11
CA ILE A 36 7.27 24.17 -11.56
C ILE A 36 7.62 25.04 -10.35
N THR A 37 8.91 25.12 -10.02
CA THR A 37 9.36 26.00 -8.93
C THR A 37 9.15 27.45 -9.37
N PRO A 38 8.38 28.25 -8.62
CA PRO A 38 8.17 29.63 -8.97
C PRO A 38 9.47 30.45 -8.80
N GLU A 39 9.76 31.36 -9.73
CA GLU A 39 10.93 32.25 -9.65
C GLU A 39 10.81 33.28 -8.51
N LYS A 40 9.58 33.57 -8.06
CA LYS A 40 9.28 34.49 -6.95
C LYS A 40 8.38 33.79 -5.95
N ALA A 41 8.60 34.03 -4.66
CA ALA A 41 7.86 33.36 -3.59
C ALA A 41 6.32 33.57 -3.67
N ASP A 42 5.88 34.69 -4.22
CA ASP A 42 4.45 35.04 -4.35
C ASP A 42 3.81 34.59 -5.68
N SER A 43 4.57 33.96 -6.57
CA SER A 43 4.00 33.47 -7.83
C SER A 43 3.07 32.29 -7.58
N PRO A 44 1.92 32.23 -8.26
CA PRO A 44 0.97 31.16 -8.04
C PRO A 44 1.56 29.81 -8.44
N ALA A 45 1.29 28.79 -7.61
CA ALA A 45 1.79 27.44 -7.85
C ALA A 45 1.30 26.87 -9.18
N GLN A 46 2.21 26.21 -9.88
CA GLN A 46 1.94 25.52 -11.14
C GLN A 46 2.27 24.04 -10.97
N PHE A 47 1.24 23.20 -10.93
CA PHE A 47 1.39 21.78 -10.65
C PHE A 47 0.38 20.91 -11.38
N LEU A 48 0.76 19.64 -11.48
CA LEU A 48 -0.07 18.49 -11.76
C LEU A 48 -0.02 17.58 -10.54
N ARG A 49 -1.18 17.07 -10.13
CA ARG A 49 -1.28 16.09 -9.05
C ARG A 49 -2.16 14.93 -9.50
N THR A 50 -1.65 13.72 -9.37
CA THR A 50 -2.42 12.49 -9.52
C THR A 50 -2.46 11.78 -8.18
N ARG A 51 -3.67 11.42 -7.75
CA ARG A 51 -3.92 10.59 -6.58
C ARG A 51 -4.53 9.28 -7.03
N ILE A 52 -3.96 8.16 -6.60
CA ILE A 52 -4.41 6.82 -6.93
C ILE A 52 -4.74 6.09 -5.65
N ASN A 53 -6.02 5.76 -5.46
CA ASN A 53 -6.45 4.83 -4.42
C ASN A 53 -6.50 3.42 -5.01
N LEU A 54 -5.54 2.58 -4.64
CA LEU A 54 -5.43 1.23 -5.19
C LEU A 54 -6.44 0.23 -4.63
N ILE A 55 -7.09 0.55 -3.51
CA ILE A 55 -8.15 -0.29 -2.93
C ILE A 55 -9.47 -0.05 -3.65
N GLU A 56 -9.82 1.22 -3.85
CA GLU A 56 -11.06 1.62 -4.52
C GLU A 56 -10.92 1.64 -6.05
N GLY A 57 -9.70 1.52 -6.59
CA GLY A 57 -9.42 1.67 -8.02
C GLY A 57 -9.70 3.08 -8.54
N LYS A 58 -9.68 4.10 -7.68
CA LYS A 58 -9.97 5.49 -8.06
C LYS A 58 -8.71 6.26 -8.41
N ILE A 59 -8.80 7.04 -9.48
CA ILE A 59 -7.75 7.96 -9.91
C ILE A 59 -8.35 9.37 -9.96
N GLU A 60 -7.74 10.28 -9.21
CA GLU A 60 -8.10 11.69 -9.19
C GLU A 60 -6.94 12.48 -9.79
N ASN A 61 -7.23 13.37 -10.75
CA ASN A 61 -6.24 14.23 -11.38
C ASN A 61 -6.60 15.69 -11.13
N GLU A 62 -5.61 16.47 -10.75
CA GLU A 62 -5.73 17.89 -10.49
C GLU A 62 -4.65 18.66 -11.22
N LEU A 63 -5.05 19.78 -11.82
CA LEU A 63 -4.19 20.68 -12.55
C LEU A 63 -4.43 22.10 -12.03
N SER A 64 -3.37 22.81 -11.69
CA SER A 64 -3.47 24.23 -11.33
C SER A 64 -3.93 25.07 -12.53
N GLN A 65 -4.80 26.06 -12.32
CA GLN A 65 -5.31 26.93 -13.39
C GLN A 65 -4.19 27.66 -14.15
N ASN A 66 -3.17 28.12 -13.44
CA ASN A 66 -2.05 28.87 -14.02
C ASN A 66 -1.21 28.04 -14.99
N LEU A 67 -1.16 26.72 -14.78
CA LEU A 67 -0.45 25.82 -15.68
C LEU A 67 -1.19 25.64 -17.02
N MET A 68 -2.50 25.86 -17.10
CA MET A 68 -3.22 25.79 -18.40
C MET A 68 -2.72 26.83 -19.42
N GLN A 69 -2.20 27.95 -18.93
CA GLN A 69 -1.71 29.04 -19.78
C GLN A 69 -0.18 29.02 -19.97
N ASN A 70 0.52 28.07 -19.34
CA ASN A 70 1.98 28.00 -19.45
C ASN A 70 2.40 27.19 -20.70
N PRO A 71 3.28 27.71 -21.57
CA PRO A 71 3.84 26.98 -22.71
C PRO A 71 4.49 25.63 -22.34
N ALA A 72 5.11 25.53 -21.15
CA ALA A 72 5.75 24.32 -20.64
C ALA A 72 4.75 23.26 -20.14
N ALA A 73 3.45 23.52 -20.19
CA ALA A 73 2.43 22.62 -19.65
C ALA A 73 2.42 21.26 -20.36
N GLN A 74 2.75 21.22 -21.65
CA GLN A 74 2.82 19.96 -22.39
C GLN A 74 3.97 19.08 -21.88
N ASP A 75 5.16 19.66 -21.72
CA ASP A 75 6.33 18.93 -21.23
C ASP A 75 6.15 18.49 -19.78
N LEU A 76 5.58 19.35 -18.94
CA LEU A 76 5.28 19.00 -17.55
C LEU A 76 4.25 17.85 -17.47
N ARG A 77 3.23 17.85 -18.33
CA ARG A 77 2.27 16.73 -18.42
C ARG A 77 2.93 15.43 -18.83
N LYS A 78 3.84 15.48 -19.82
CA LYS A 78 4.56 14.28 -20.26
C LYS A 78 5.42 13.72 -19.13
N PHE A 79 6.24 14.56 -18.51
CA PHE A 79 7.07 14.18 -17.37
C PHE A 79 6.24 13.64 -16.20
N HIS A 80 5.12 14.30 -15.88
CA HIS A 80 4.22 13.85 -14.82
C HIS A 80 3.64 12.47 -15.11
N MET A 81 3.21 12.19 -16.35
CA MET A 81 2.70 10.87 -16.72
C MET A 81 3.77 9.78 -16.67
N GLU A 82 5.02 10.09 -17.03
CA GLU A 82 6.14 9.15 -16.86
C GLU A 82 6.31 8.78 -15.37
N GLN A 83 6.26 9.77 -14.47
CA GLN A 83 6.34 9.54 -13.03
C GLN A 83 5.14 8.76 -12.47
N VAL A 84 3.93 9.00 -12.99
CA VAL A 84 2.72 8.24 -12.61
C VAL A 84 2.85 6.77 -13.00
N LEU A 85 3.31 6.47 -14.21
CA LEU A 85 3.52 5.10 -14.67
C LEU A 85 4.62 4.39 -13.88
N GLU A 86 5.76 5.06 -13.65
CA GLU A 86 6.86 4.52 -12.85
C GLU A 86 6.41 4.23 -11.40
N GLY A 87 5.70 5.15 -10.78
CA GLY A 87 5.15 4.97 -9.42
C GLY A 87 4.16 3.80 -9.34
N GLN A 88 3.30 3.64 -10.35
CA GLN A 88 2.39 2.50 -10.44
C GLN A 88 3.15 1.18 -10.51
N GLU A 89 4.18 1.09 -11.35
CA GLU A 89 5.00 -0.12 -11.48
C GLU A 89 5.69 -0.49 -10.16
N ILE A 90 6.27 0.50 -9.47
CA ILE A 90 6.90 0.29 -8.16
C ILE A 90 5.92 -0.30 -7.15
N ILE A 91 4.70 0.25 -7.09
CA ILE A 91 3.71 -0.24 -6.13
C ILE A 91 3.22 -1.64 -6.50
N LEU A 92 2.95 -1.92 -7.78
CA LEU A 92 2.57 -3.27 -8.22
C LEU A 92 3.64 -4.29 -7.83
N LYS A 93 4.92 -3.97 -8.00
CA LYS A 93 6.04 -4.82 -7.60
C LYS A 93 6.09 -5.03 -6.08
N HIS A 94 5.84 -3.99 -5.29
CA HIS A 94 5.76 -4.12 -3.83
C HIS A 94 4.59 -5.00 -3.40
N LEU A 95 3.41 -4.84 -4.01
CA LEU A 95 2.23 -5.66 -3.74
C LEU A 95 2.46 -7.13 -4.11
N GLU A 96 3.09 -7.40 -5.26
CA GLU A 96 3.48 -8.76 -5.65
C GLU A 96 4.45 -9.39 -4.64
N GLY A 97 5.42 -8.61 -4.14
CA GLY A 97 6.33 -9.03 -3.09
C GLY A 97 5.60 -9.42 -1.80
N LEU A 98 4.65 -8.60 -1.35
CA LEU A 98 3.81 -8.88 -0.18
C LEU A 98 2.94 -10.13 -0.38
N GLN A 99 2.35 -10.32 -1.56
CA GLN A 99 1.58 -11.52 -1.89
C GLN A 99 2.45 -12.79 -1.84
N LYS A 100 3.68 -12.72 -2.36
CA LYS A 100 4.64 -13.84 -2.29
C LYS A 100 5.02 -14.17 -0.85
N MET A 101 5.26 -13.16 -0.02
CA MET A 101 5.52 -13.37 1.41
C MET A 101 4.33 -14.08 2.07
N LEU A 102 3.10 -13.57 1.88
CA LEU A 102 1.89 -14.19 2.42
C LEU A 102 1.76 -15.66 1.98
N ALA A 103 2.00 -15.97 0.71
CA ALA A 103 1.93 -17.33 0.19
C ALA A 103 2.94 -18.26 0.88
N VAL A 104 4.18 -17.80 1.08
CA VAL A 104 5.20 -18.55 1.82
C VAL A 104 4.78 -18.79 3.27
N PHE A 105 4.24 -17.79 3.96
CA PHE A 105 3.76 -17.96 5.34
C PHE A 105 2.62 -18.97 5.44
N ASN A 106 1.61 -18.88 4.57
CA ASN A 106 0.48 -19.81 4.55
C ASN A 106 0.91 -21.26 4.23
N SER A 107 1.96 -21.42 3.42
CA SER A 107 2.48 -22.74 3.03
C SER A 107 3.32 -23.39 4.14
N ASN A 108 3.97 -22.59 4.99
CA ASN A 108 4.84 -23.06 6.07
C ASN A 108 4.16 -23.03 7.44
N MET A 109 2.90 -22.58 7.54
CA MET A 109 2.12 -22.73 8.76
C MET A 109 1.82 -24.22 8.96
N PRO A 110 2.25 -24.84 10.07
CA PRO A 110 1.80 -26.18 10.38
C PRO A 110 0.28 -26.14 10.48
N ARG A 111 -0.41 -27.00 9.72
CA ARG A 111 -1.82 -27.31 10.00
C ARG A 111 -1.86 -27.70 11.47
N GLN A 112 -2.33 -26.81 12.34
CA GLN A 112 -2.74 -27.22 13.67
C GLN A 112 -3.86 -28.23 13.43
N SER A 113 -3.54 -29.51 13.58
CA SER A 113 -4.53 -30.56 13.68
C SER A 113 -5.40 -30.20 14.87
N LEU A 114 -6.62 -29.76 14.58
CA LEU A 114 -7.72 -29.88 15.52
C LEU A 114 -8.01 -31.37 15.66
N ASP A 115 -7.19 -32.10 16.41
CA ASP A 115 -7.58 -33.39 16.94
C ASP A 115 -6.77 -33.80 18.17
N ALA A 116 -7.50 -34.45 19.08
CA ALA A 116 -7.06 -35.10 20.31
C ALA A 116 -6.90 -34.22 21.57
N LYS A 117 -8.03 -33.77 22.13
CA LYS A 117 -8.23 -33.93 23.58
C LYS A 117 -9.01 -35.22 23.82
N ASP A 118 -8.26 -36.29 24.04
CA ASP A 118 -8.76 -37.52 24.65
C ASP A 118 -8.69 -37.39 26.18
N SER A 119 -9.87 -37.35 26.82
CA SER A 119 -10.16 -37.65 28.23
C SER A 119 -11.58 -37.14 28.54
N THR A 120 -12.56 -37.86 29.10
CA THR A 120 -12.58 -39.14 29.79
C THR A 120 -14.06 -39.55 29.82
N TYR A 121 -14.46 -40.66 29.20
CA TYR A 121 -15.79 -41.23 29.46
C TYR A 121 -15.67 -42.28 30.57
N PRO A 122 -16.39 -42.16 31.69
CA PRO A 122 -16.43 -43.22 32.69
C PRO A 122 -17.20 -44.43 32.14
N ASN A 123 -16.59 -45.61 32.24
CA ASN A 123 -17.23 -46.89 32.01
C ASN A 123 -18.53 -46.99 32.83
N LEU A 124 -19.67 -47.15 32.15
CA LEU A 124 -20.92 -47.58 32.79
C LEU A 124 -20.92 -49.11 32.89
N PRO A 125 -21.24 -49.68 34.07
CA PRO A 125 -21.33 -51.13 34.24
C PRO A 125 -22.57 -51.69 33.54
N PRO A 126 -22.56 -52.99 33.18
CA PRO A 126 -23.67 -53.61 32.46
C PRO A 126 -24.89 -53.84 33.38
N SER A 127 -26.08 -53.72 32.81
CA SER A 127 -27.36 -54.22 33.34
C SER A 127 -28.11 -54.95 32.23
#